data_AF-A0A965LRE8-F1
#
_entry.id   AF-A0A965LRE8-F1
#
_cell.length_a   1.000
_cell.length_b   1.000
_cell.length_c   1.000
_cell.angle_alpha   90.00
_cell.angle_beta   90.00
_cell.angle_gamma   90.00
#
_symmetry.space_group_name_H-M   'P 1'
#
loop_
_entity.id
_entity.type
_entity.pdbx_description
1 polymer ?
#
loop_
_entity_poly.entity_id
_entity_poly.type
_entity_poly.pdbx_seq_one_letter_code
_entity_poly.pdbx_strand_id
1 'polypeptide(L)'
;MPVRKYNPTTNARRLSSVDTFEDVTKHTPEKKLTIAKKQQAGRSHGKIAVRHRGGGAKRRIRVVDFRRDKFNIPAKVVAIEYDPGRGGRLALLQYADGEKRYILAPHGLTVGATIVSSREKGDVKDGNRFRLENIPVGMTVHDVELVAGKGGQLVRGAGLGAQLMAVEGAFATLKLPSGEMRMVPKE
;
A
#
# COMPACT_ATOMS: atom_id res chain seq x y z
N MET A 1 -0.76 -12.76 4.71
CA MET A 1 0.36 -13.44 4.02
C MET A 1 0.64 -14.72 4.78
N PRO A 2 0.41 -15.90 4.18
CA PRO A 2 0.68 -17.17 4.83
C PRO A 2 2.18 -17.42 4.94
N VAL A 3 2.61 -18.08 6.01
CA VAL A 3 4.02 -18.35 6.28
C VAL A 3 4.24 -19.86 6.27
N ARG A 4 5.18 -20.33 5.42
CA ARG A 4 5.65 -21.71 5.42
C ARG A 4 6.97 -21.82 6.18
N LYS A 5 6.98 -22.63 7.23
CA LYS A 5 8.21 -23.05 7.91
C LYS A 5 8.82 -24.23 7.14
N TYR A 6 10.14 -24.21 6.95
CA TYR A 6 10.83 -25.33 6.31
C TYR A 6 11.13 -26.45 7.28
N ASN A 7 11.19 -27.69 6.78
CA ASN A 7 11.73 -28.81 7.53
C ASN A 7 13.22 -28.59 7.82
N PRO A 8 13.75 -29.06 8.98
CA PRO A 8 15.12 -28.82 9.42
C PRO A 8 16.15 -29.72 8.70
N THR A 9 16.17 -29.70 7.37
CA THR A 9 17.07 -30.55 6.56
C THR A 9 18.52 -30.07 6.56
N THR A 10 18.76 -28.78 6.83
CA THR A 10 20.10 -28.19 7.02
C THR A 10 20.08 -27.23 8.20
N ASN A 11 21.25 -26.94 8.79
CA ASN A 11 21.37 -26.02 9.94
C ASN A 11 20.76 -24.64 9.64
N ALA A 12 20.99 -24.09 8.45
CA ALA A 12 20.41 -22.81 8.04
C ALA A 12 18.87 -22.87 7.86
N ARG A 13 18.30 -24.04 7.58
CA ARG A 13 16.86 -24.21 7.34
C ARG A 13 16.03 -24.34 8.62
N ARG A 14 16.62 -24.75 9.75
CA ARG A 14 15.92 -25.07 11.02
C ARG A 14 14.98 -23.97 11.53
N LEU A 15 15.38 -22.70 11.41
CA LEU A 15 14.60 -21.53 11.84
C LEU A 15 14.07 -20.70 10.66
N SER A 16 14.26 -21.18 9.43
CA SER A 16 13.89 -20.43 8.23
C SER A 16 12.41 -20.60 7.92
N SER A 17 11.77 -19.48 7.55
CA SER A 17 10.41 -19.47 7.04
C SER A 17 10.31 -18.49 5.88
N VAL A 18 9.32 -18.70 5.01
CA VAL A 18 9.04 -17.83 3.87
C VAL A 18 7.56 -17.56 3.75
N ASP A 19 7.25 -16.43 3.13
CA ASP A 19 5.94 -16.15 2.56
C ASP A 19 5.61 -17.19 1.47
N THR A 20 4.39 -17.74 1.48
CA THR A 20 3.97 -18.74 0.48
C THR A 20 3.57 -18.13 -0.85
N PHE A 21 3.24 -16.82 -0.88
CA PHE A 21 2.74 -16.11 -2.06
C PHE A 21 1.44 -16.68 -2.66
N GLU A 22 0.65 -17.44 -1.90
CA GLU A 22 -0.66 -17.95 -2.34
C GLU A 22 -1.65 -16.84 -2.69
N ASP A 23 -1.48 -15.65 -2.11
CA ASP A 23 -2.27 -14.45 -2.37
C ASP A 23 -1.84 -13.69 -3.64
N VAL A 24 -0.70 -14.05 -4.25
CA VAL A 24 -0.20 -13.41 -5.46
C VAL A 24 -0.79 -14.08 -6.69
N THR A 25 -1.55 -13.33 -7.47
CA THR A 25 -2.25 -13.86 -8.67
C THR A 25 -1.48 -13.62 -9.96
N LYS A 26 -0.46 -12.77 -9.93
CA LYS A 26 0.38 -12.48 -11.10
C LYS A 26 1.83 -12.24 -10.69
N HIS A 27 2.75 -12.91 -11.38
CA HIS A 27 4.18 -12.89 -11.07
C HIS A 27 5.00 -11.93 -11.95
N THR A 28 4.40 -11.34 -12.98
CA THR A 28 5.04 -10.39 -13.89
C THR A 28 4.44 -8.99 -13.71
N PRO A 29 5.26 -7.93 -13.53
CA PRO A 29 4.73 -6.59 -13.34
C PRO A 29 4.25 -5.98 -14.67
N GLU A 30 3.35 -5.00 -14.59
CA GLU A 30 2.92 -4.18 -15.71
C GLU A 30 4.09 -3.31 -16.20
N LYS A 31 4.54 -3.54 -17.44
CA LYS A 31 5.80 -2.98 -17.97
C LYS A 31 5.81 -1.45 -17.90
N LYS A 32 4.69 -0.81 -18.26
CA LYS A 32 4.53 0.66 -18.25
C LYS A 32 4.61 1.27 -16.84
N LEU A 33 4.31 0.50 -15.81
CA LEU A 33 4.29 0.94 -14.41
C LEU A 33 5.56 0.56 -13.64
N THR A 34 6.66 0.29 -14.35
CA THR A 34 7.95 -0.03 -13.70
C THR A 34 9.08 0.89 -14.14
N ILE A 35 9.85 1.38 -13.15
CA ILE A 35 11.05 2.19 -13.39
C ILE A 35 12.29 1.48 -12.81
N ALA A 36 13.45 1.73 -13.41
CA ALA A 36 14.71 1.17 -12.92
C ALA A 36 15.08 1.77 -11.56
N LYS A 37 15.43 0.94 -10.57
CA LYS A 37 15.92 1.41 -9.28
C LYS A 37 17.44 1.48 -9.29
N LYS A 38 18.00 2.68 -9.25
CA LYS A 38 19.44 2.87 -8.99
C LYS A 38 19.73 2.53 -7.53
N GLN A 39 20.71 1.65 -7.29
CA GLN A 39 21.16 1.33 -5.94
C GLN A 39 22.17 2.39 -5.48
N GLN A 40 21.92 3.00 -4.32
CA GLN A 40 22.83 3.98 -3.70
C GLN A 40 23.79 3.33 -2.69
N ALA A 41 23.52 2.09 -2.24
CA ALA A 41 24.32 1.37 -1.24
C ALA A 41 24.66 2.20 0.02
N GLY A 42 23.71 3.01 0.51
CA GLY A 42 23.87 3.82 1.72
C GLY A 42 24.80 5.03 1.59
N ARG A 43 25.18 5.41 0.36
CA ARG A 43 26.11 6.53 0.11
C ARG A 43 25.41 7.83 -0.27
N SER A 44 25.95 8.94 0.21
CA SER A 44 25.63 10.31 -0.21
C SER A 44 26.94 11.06 -0.47
N HIS A 45 27.04 11.81 -1.58
CA HIS A 45 28.28 12.49 -2.02
C HIS A 45 29.54 11.59 -1.96
N GLY A 46 29.39 10.32 -2.34
CA GLY A 46 30.48 9.33 -2.32
C GLY A 46 30.83 8.74 -0.94
N LYS A 47 30.31 9.31 0.14
CA LYS A 47 30.57 8.88 1.53
C LYS A 47 29.44 8.01 2.06
N ILE A 48 29.77 7.06 2.95
CA ILE A 48 28.75 6.22 3.61
C ILE A 48 27.99 7.10 4.62
N ALA A 49 26.71 7.34 4.36
CA ALA A 49 25.80 8.04 5.26
C ALA A 49 24.94 7.07 6.07
N VAL A 50 24.60 5.91 5.49
CA VAL A 50 23.85 4.83 6.14
C VAL A 50 24.63 3.53 6.03
N ARG A 51 25.06 3.00 7.19
CA ARG A 51 25.82 1.74 7.27
C ARG A 51 24.97 0.51 6.96
N HIS A 52 25.62 -0.62 6.70
CA HIS A 52 24.99 -1.93 6.47
C HIS A 52 24.01 -1.97 5.29
N ARG A 53 24.32 -1.26 4.20
CA ARG A 53 23.53 -1.23 2.96
C ARG A 53 24.40 -1.57 1.75
N GLY A 54 24.03 -2.56 0.94
CA GLY A 54 24.73 -2.95 -0.28
C GLY A 54 24.48 -4.41 -0.69
N GLY A 55 24.84 -4.80 -1.90
CA GLY A 55 24.90 -6.22 -2.34
C GLY A 55 23.56 -6.95 -2.59
N GLY A 56 22.42 -6.30 -2.39
CA GLY A 56 21.11 -6.95 -2.57
C GLY A 56 20.69 -7.12 -4.04
N ALA A 57 19.73 -8.02 -4.27
CA ALA A 57 19.15 -8.29 -5.59
C ALA A 57 18.68 -7.01 -6.32
N LYS A 58 18.86 -7.00 -7.65
CA LYS A 58 18.41 -5.93 -8.53
C LYS A 58 16.88 -5.84 -8.49
N ARG A 59 16.36 -4.61 -8.40
CA ARG A 59 14.92 -4.35 -8.24
C ARG A 59 14.46 -3.29 -9.25
N ARG A 60 13.20 -3.37 -9.64
CA ARG A 60 12.47 -2.30 -10.34
C ARG A 60 11.46 -1.70 -9.36
N ILE A 61 11.33 -0.38 -9.37
CA ILE A 61 10.28 0.30 -8.59
C ILE A 61 8.97 0.14 -9.35
N ARG A 62 7.90 -0.18 -8.61
CA ARG A 62 6.52 -0.13 -9.10
C ARG A 62 5.97 1.26 -8.80
N VAL A 63 5.46 1.92 -9.84
CA VAL A 63 4.81 3.24 -9.73
C VAL A 63 3.43 3.01 -9.12
N VAL A 64 3.26 3.45 -7.88
CA VAL A 64 2.01 3.30 -7.11
C VAL A 64 1.27 4.63 -7.09
N ASP A 65 -0.03 4.56 -7.29
CA ASP A 65 -0.94 5.67 -7.16
C ASP A 65 -1.35 5.85 -5.70
N PHE A 66 -0.61 6.72 -5.01
CA PHE A 66 -0.95 7.16 -3.65
C PHE A 66 -1.94 8.32 -3.63
N ARG A 67 -2.24 8.95 -4.77
CA ARG A 67 -3.14 10.11 -4.86
C ARG A 67 -4.59 9.70 -5.10
N ARG A 68 -4.80 8.63 -5.90
CA ARG A 68 -6.13 8.09 -6.23
C ARG A 68 -7.08 9.19 -6.73
N ASP A 69 -6.56 10.02 -7.63
CA ASP A 69 -7.19 11.24 -8.15
C ASP A 69 -8.19 11.01 -9.30
N LYS A 70 -8.37 9.75 -9.73
CA LYS A 70 -9.44 9.36 -10.66
C LYS A 70 -10.76 9.19 -9.92
N PHE A 71 -11.40 10.32 -9.63
CA PHE A 71 -12.67 10.35 -8.89
C PHE A 71 -13.84 9.83 -9.73
N ASN A 72 -14.73 9.07 -9.09
CA ASN A 72 -15.98 8.53 -9.65
C ASN A 72 -15.81 7.62 -10.89
N ILE A 73 -14.58 7.19 -11.19
CA ILE A 73 -14.30 6.20 -12.25
C ILE A 73 -14.06 4.85 -11.59
N PRO A 74 -14.94 3.84 -11.80
CA PRO A 74 -14.75 2.53 -11.24
C PRO A 74 -13.53 1.84 -11.86
N ALA A 75 -12.80 1.10 -11.03
CA ALA A 75 -11.65 0.31 -11.44
C ALA A 75 -11.81 -1.13 -10.99
N LYS A 76 -11.56 -2.07 -11.91
CA LYS A 76 -11.55 -3.50 -11.61
C LYS A 76 -10.16 -3.92 -11.13
N VAL A 77 -10.11 -4.70 -10.06
CA VAL A 77 -8.88 -5.34 -9.60
C VAL A 77 -8.54 -6.48 -10.56
N VAL A 78 -7.45 -6.35 -11.30
CA VAL A 78 -7.02 -7.33 -12.30
C VAL A 78 -6.07 -8.37 -11.68
N ALA A 79 -5.20 -7.94 -10.77
CA ALA A 79 -4.24 -8.83 -10.15
C ALA A 79 -3.77 -8.33 -8.79
N ILE A 80 -3.30 -9.24 -7.95
CA ILE A 80 -2.54 -8.96 -6.73
C ILE A 80 -1.11 -9.42 -6.99
N GLU A 81 -0.16 -8.52 -6.78
CA GLU A 81 1.24 -8.68 -7.17
C GLU A 81 2.19 -8.47 -5.98
N TYR A 82 3.30 -9.20 -6.03
CA TYR A 82 4.44 -8.94 -5.15
C TYR A 82 5.19 -7.67 -5.55
N ASP A 83 5.55 -6.83 -4.56
CA ASP A 83 6.48 -5.72 -4.77
C ASP A 83 7.75 -5.85 -3.91
N PRO A 84 8.95 -5.99 -4.52
CA PRO A 84 10.22 -6.00 -3.78
C PRO A 84 10.64 -4.63 -3.22
N GLY A 85 9.86 -3.58 -3.47
CA GLY A 85 10.07 -2.22 -2.98
C GLY A 85 9.45 -1.92 -1.61
N ARG A 86 8.48 -2.73 -1.15
CA ARG A 86 7.73 -2.50 0.09
C ARG A 86 7.28 -3.81 0.73
N GLY A 87 6.73 -3.75 1.94
CA GLY A 87 6.19 -4.93 2.63
C GLY A 87 4.83 -5.39 2.09
N GLY A 88 3.92 -4.45 1.82
CA GLY A 88 2.55 -4.76 1.38
C GLY A 88 2.47 -5.23 -0.08
N ARG A 89 1.44 -6.04 -0.39
CA ARG A 89 1.10 -6.39 -1.78
C ARG A 89 0.59 -5.16 -2.54
N LEU A 90 0.66 -5.25 -3.86
CA LEU A 90 0.01 -4.30 -4.74
C LEU A 90 -1.18 -4.93 -5.43
N ALA A 91 -2.24 -4.14 -5.62
CA ALA A 91 -3.31 -4.48 -6.54
C ALA A 91 -3.11 -3.71 -7.84
N LEU A 92 -3.13 -4.41 -8.97
CA LEU A 92 -3.18 -3.82 -10.30
C LEU A 92 -4.64 -3.53 -10.64
N LEU A 93 -4.95 -2.26 -10.82
CA LEU A 93 -6.26 -1.79 -11.24
C LEU A 93 -6.30 -1.59 -12.75
N GLN A 94 -7.48 -1.84 -13.33
CA GLN A 94 -7.84 -1.39 -14.67
C GLN A 94 -9.11 -0.55 -14.56
N TYR A 95 -8.97 0.74 -14.88
CA TYR A 95 -10.08 1.68 -14.91
C TYR A 95 -10.94 1.45 -16.16
N ALA A 96 -12.19 1.92 -16.11
CA ALA A 96 -13.12 1.82 -17.24
C ALA A 96 -12.62 2.51 -18.52
N ASP A 97 -11.74 3.52 -18.39
CA ASP A 97 -11.09 4.21 -19.51
C ASP A 97 -9.85 3.50 -20.08
N GLY A 98 -9.53 2.31 -19.54
CA GLY A 98 -8.40 1.49 -19.98
C GLY A 98 -7.06 1.82 -19.30
N GLU A 99 -6.99 2.86 -18.47
CA GLU A 99 -5.78 3.15 -17.71
C GLU A 99 -5.54 2.08 -16.63
N LYS A 100 -4.27 1.74 -16.39
CA LYS A 100 -3.88 0.84 -15.31
C LYS A 100 -3.05 1.57 -14.26
N ARG A 101 -3.30 1.30 -12.99
CA ARG A 101 -2.52 1.83 -11.87
C ARG A 101 -2.32 0.78 -10.80
N TYR A 102 -1.20 0.88 -10.07
CA TYR A 102 -1.02 0.10 -8.85
C TYR A 102 -1.52 0.87 -7.65
N ILE A 103 -2.11 0.16 -6.71
CA ILE A 103 -2.45 0.66 -5.38
C ILE A 103 -1.88 -0.29 -4.33
N LEU A 104 -1.78 0.15 -3.08
CA LEU A 104 -1.60 -0.81 -1.98
C LEU A 104 -2.81 -1.73 -1.91
N ALA A 105 -2.59 -3.03 -1.79
CA ALA A 105 -3.70 -3.97 -1.62
C ALA A 105 -4.13 -3.98 -0.14
N PRO A 106 -5.36 -3.53 0.18
CA PRO A 106 -5.91 -3.71 1.51
C PRO A 106 -6.16 -5.18 1.80
N HIS A 107 -6.30 -5.48 3.09
CA HIS A 107 -6.78 -6.79 3.51
C HIS A 107 -8.19 -7.04 2.94
N GLY A 108 -8.49 -8.28 2.55
CA GLY A 108 -9.80 -8.65 1.99
C GLY A 108 -10.02 -8.28 0.51
N LEU A 109 -9.15 -7.48 -0.12
CA LEU A 109 -9.31 -7.16 -1.54
C LEU A 109 -9.05 -8.38 -2.42
N THR A 110 -10.01 -8.75 -3.25
CA THR A 110 -9.94 -9.89 -4.18
C THR A 110 -9.84 -9.45 -5.63
N VAL A 111 -9.29 -10.32 -6.48
CA VAL A 111 -9.30 -10.10 -7.93
C VAL A 111 -10.73 -10.17 -8.45
N GLY A 112 -11.08 -9.24 -9.35
CA GLY A 112 -12.43 -9.09 -9.89
C GLY A 112 -13.29 -8.08 -9.14
N ALA A 113 -12.92 -7.69 -7.91
CA ALA A 113 -13.60 -6.63 -7.18
C ALA A 113 -13.54 -5.30 -7.95
N THR A 114 -14.59 -4.49 -7.82
CA THR A 114 -14.64 -3.13 -8.36
C THR A 114 -14.51 -2.14 -7.21
N ILE A 115 -13.58 -1.21 -7.36
CA ILE A 115 -13.32 -0.17 -6.36
C ILE A 115 -13.45 1.21 -7.00
N VAL A 116 -13.75 2.20 -6.17
CA VAL A 116 -13.93 3.59 -6.59
C VAL A 116 -13.21 4.53 -5.63
N SER A 117 -12.76 5.66 -6.16
CA SER A 117 -12.33 6.81 -5.37
C SER A 117 -13.36 7.90 -5.56
N SER A 118 -13.87 8.50 -4.47
CA SER A 118 -14.84 9.58 -4.57
C SER A 118 -14.58 10.65 -3.51
N ARG A 119 -14.97 11.88 -3.81
CA ARG A 119 -14.99 12.97 -2.83
C ARG A 119 -16.26 12.97 -2.00
N GLU A 120 -17.30 12.28 -2.47
CA GLU A 120 -18.60 12.19 -1.81
C GLU A 120 -18.69 10.90 -1.00
N LYS A 121 -19.73 10.81 -0.17
CA LYS A 121 -20.03 9.60 0.57
C LYS A 121 -20.47 8.50 -0.40
N GLY A 122 -19.84 7.33 -0.28
CA GLY A 122 -20.18 6.16 -1.06
C GLY A 122 -20.29 4.91 -0.19
N ASP A 123 -20.35 3.77 -0.85
CA ASP A 123 -20.39 2.47 -0.20
C ASP A 123 -19.02 2.14 0.42
N VAL A 124 -19.02 1.83 1.71
CA VAL A 124 -17.79 1.64 2.47
C VAL A 124 -17.34 0.19 2.30
N LYS A 125 -16.43 -0.01 1.34
CA LYS A 125 -15.84 -1.30 0.99
C LYS A 125 -14.32 -1.21 0.98
N ASP A 126 -13.66 -2.33 1.26
CA ASP A 126 -12.21 -2.42 1.20
C ASP A 126 -11.68 -2.03 -0.18
N GLY A 127 -10.73 -1.09 -0.21
CA GLY A 127 -10.12 -0.57 -1.44
C GLY A 127 -10.80 0.67 -2.03
N ASN A 128 -12.00 1.03 -1.56
CA ASN A 128 -12.57 2.34 -1.86
C ASN A 128 -11.79 3.44 -1.12
N ARG A 129 -11.74 4.63 -1.72
CA ARG A 129 -11.12 5.81 -1.10
C ARG A 129 -12.12 6.95 -1.07
N PHE A 130 -12.29 7.51 0.12
CA PHE A 130 -13.14 8.66 0.38
C PHE A 130 -12.37 9.68 1.21
N ARG A 131 -12.89 10.91 1.29
CA ARG A 131 -12.50 11.88 2.31
C ARG A 131 -12.79 11.33 3.70
N LEU A 132 -11.98 11.69 4.69
CA LEU A 132 -12.18 11.21 6.07
C LEU A 132 -13.54 11.64 6.64
N GLU A 133 -14.06 12.79 6.23
CA GLU A 133 -15.41 13.25 6.62
C GLU A 133 -16.55 12.33 6.17
N ASN A 134 -16.33 11.53 5.13
CA ASN A 134 -17.34 10.63 4.57
C ASN A 134 -17.21 9.19 5.08
N ILE A 135 -16.19 8.91 5.90
CA ILE A 135 -15.95 7.59 6.46
C ILE A 135 -16.57 7.53 7.86
N PRO A 136 -17.35 6.47 8.19
CA PRO A 136 -17.87 6.29 9.54
C PRO A 136 -16.76 6.22 10.59
N VAL A 137 -16.99 6.90 11.72
CA VAL A 137 -16.09 6.84 12.88
C VAL A 137 -16.01 5.40 13.42
N GLY A 138 -14.84 5.02 13.92
CA GLY A 138 -14.52 3.69 14.40
C GLY A 138 -13.89 2.77 13.35
N MET A 139 -13.97 3.13 12.06
CA MET A 139 -13.41 2.31 10.97
C MET A 139 -11.89 2.39 10.89
N THR A 140 -11.30 1.32 10.35
CA THR A 140 -9.86 1.25 10.08
C THR A 140 -9.57 1.73 8.67
N VAL A 141 -8.66 2.68 8.55
CA VAL A 141 -8.21 3.29 7.28
C VAL A 141 -6.70 3.08 7.09
N HIS A 142 -6.23 3.19 5.84
CA HIS A 142 -4.83 3.09 5.47
C HIS A 142 -4.52 4.09 4.34
N ASP A 143 -3.23 4.28 4.03
CA ASP A 143 -2.77 5.20 2.97
C ASP A 143 -3.30 6.64 3.13
N VAL A 144 -3.26 7.16 4.37
CA VAL A 144 -3.85 8.45 4.72
C VAL A 144 -2.93 9.62 4.32
N GLU A 145 -3.51 10.68 3.79
CA GLU A 145 -2.82 11.92 3.44
C GLU A 145 -2.54 12.75 4.70
N LEU A 146 -1.33 13.32 4.82
CA LEU A 146 -1.06 14.29 5.89
C LEU A 146 -1.53 15.69 5.49
N VAL A 147 -1.51 15.97 4.19
CA VAL A 147 -1.96 17.22 3.57
C VAL A 147 -2.82 16.85 2.36
N ALA A 148 -4.01 17.43 2.27
CA ALA A 148 -4.96 17.15 1.19
C ALA A 148 -4.30 17.30 -0.20
N GLY A 149 -4.48 16.29 -1.05
CA GLY A 149 -3.96 16.20 -2.41
C GLY A 149 -2.48 15.82 -2.54
N LYS A 150 -1.74 15.64 -1.44
CA LYS A 150 -0.33 15.21 -1.49
C LYS A 150 -0.16 13.70 -1.64
N GLY A 151 -1.25 12.94 -1.62
CA GLY A 151 -1.24 11.49 -1.65
C GLY A 151 -0.97 10.87 -0.28
N GLY A 152 -1.25 9.59 -0.15
CA GLY A 152 -1.07 8.84 1.08
C GLY A 152 0.37 8.82 1.57
N GLN A 153 0.56 9.22 2.82
CA GLN A 153 1.86 9.33 3.48
C GLN A 153 1.94 8.43 4.71
N LEU A 154 0.83 8.33 5.45
CA LEU A 154 0.72 7.57 6.69
C LEU A 154 0.15 6.16 6.41
N VAL A 155 0.52 5.20 7.25
CA VAL A 155 -0.10 3.85 7.27
C VAL A 155 0.01 3.12 5.92
N ARG A 156 1.24 2.94 5.44
CA ARG A 156 1.55 2.26 4.16
C ARG A 156 2.26 0.91 4.31
N GLY A 157 2.51 0.50 5.54
CA GLY A 157 3.16 -0.77 5.86
C GLY A 157 2.21 -1.96 5.72
N ALA A 158 2.78 -3.16 5.54
CA ALA A 158 1.97 -4.38 5.53
C ALA A 158 1.29 -4.58 6.89
N GLY A 159 -0.02 -4.84 6.88
CA GLY A 159 -0.81 -5.10 8.08
C GLY A 159 -1.01 -3.89 8.99
N LEU A 160 -0.65 -2.67 8.55
CA LEU A 160 -0.89 -1.45 9.31
C LEU A 160 -2.26 -0.86 8.96
N GLY A 161 -2.94 -0.36 9.98
CA GLY A 161 -4.19 0.41 9.88
C GLY A 161 -4.19 1.52 10.93
N ALA A 162 -4.87 2.63 10.66
CA ALA A 162 -5.20 3.64 11.66
C ALA A 162 -6.71 3.65 11.89
N GLN A 163 -7.13 3.88 13.13
CA GLN A 163 -8.54 3.95 13.46
C GLN A 163 -9.02 5.40 13.41
N LEU A 164 -10.14 5.66 12.72
CA LEU A 164 -10.80 6.96 12.73
C LEU A 164 -11.55 7.14 14.04
N MET A 165 -11.13 8.08 14.87
CA MET A 165 -11.64 8.24 16.24
C MET A 165 -12.70 9.33 16.35
N ALA A 166 -12.54 10.43 15.61
CA ALA A 166 -13.49 11.53 15.56
C ALA A 166 -13.31 12.33 14.26
N VAL A 167 -14.38 13.01 13.83
CA VAL A 167 -14.33 14.02 12.77
C VAL A 167 -15.03 15.26 13.31
N GLU A 168 -14.26 16.33 13.52
CA GLU A 168 -14.74 17.55 14.18
C GLU A 168 -14.17 18.78 13.49
N GLY A 169 -15.04 19.75 13.18
CA GLY A 169 -14.67 20.97 12.47
C GLY A 169 -13.99 20.69 11.13
N ALA A 170 -12.73 21.10 11.00
CA ALA A 170 -11.90 20.94 9.81
C ALA A 170 -10.98 19.70 9.84
N PHE A 171 -10.96 18.94 10.93
CA PHE A 171 -9.99 17.87 11.16
C PHE A 171 -10.66 16.53 11.49
N ALA A 172 -9.93 15.46 11.22
CA ALA A 172 -10.20 14.11 11.64
C ALA A 172 -9.09 13.65 12.60
N THR A 173 -9.47 13.01 13.70
CA THR A 173 -8.54 12.45 14.68
C THR A 173 -8.33 10.97 14.38
N LEU A 174 -7.08 10.58 14.13
CA LEU A 174 -6.68 9.21 13.83
C LEU A 174 -5.81 8.65 14.95
N LYS A 175 -6.11 7.42 15.38
CA LYS A 175 -5.19 6.61 16.18
C LYS A 175 -4.25 5.86 15.26
N LEU A 176 -2.98 6.27 15.22
CA LEU A 176 -1.96 5.68 14.36
C LEU A 176 -1.47 4.31 14.90
N PRO A 177 -0.80 3.49 14.07
CA PRO A 177 -0.18 2.24 14.53
C PRO A 177 0.85 2.41 15.65
N SER A 178 1.44 3.60 15.79
CA SER A 178 2.34 3.94 16.89
C SER A 178 1.62 4.15 18.24
N GLY A 179 0.29 4.23 18.24
CA GLY A 179 -0.51 4.66 19.38
C GLY A 179 -0.70 6.18 19.46
N GLU A 180 0.00 6.96 18.63
CA GLU A 180 -0.17 8.42 18.54
C GLU A 180 -1.59 8.76 18.08
N MET A 181 -2.24 9.69 18.81
CA MET A 181 -3.47 10.34 18.38
C MET A 181 -3.08 11.58 17.58
N ARG A 182 -3.45 11.59 16.30
CA ARG A 182 -3.02 12.64 15.37
C ARG A 182 -4.21 13.26 14.65
N MET A 183 -4.26 14.58 14.63
CA MET A 183 -5.23 15.33 13.83
C MET A 183 -4.69 15.51 12.41
N VAL A 184 -5.53 15.23 11.42
CA VAL A 184 -5.27 15.44 9.99
C VAL A 184 -6.46 16.17 9.36
N PRO A 185 -6.29 16.92 8.27
CA PRO A 185 -7.43 17.51 7.57
C PRO A 185 -8.47 16.45 7.20
N LYS A 186 -9.76 16.78 7.30
CA LYS A 186 -10.84 15.82 7.01
C LYS A 186 -11.05 15.54 5.51
N GLU A 187 -10.49 16.40 4.65
CA GLU A 187 -10.59 16.36 3.18
C GLU A 187 -9.65 15.35 2.52
#